data_AF-A0A920PHB5-F1
#
_entry.id   AF-A0A920PHB5-F1
#
_cell.length_a   1.000
_cell.length_b   1.000
_cell.length_c   1.000
_cell.angle_alpha   90.00
_cell.angle_beta   90.00
_cell.angle_gamma   90.00
#
_symmetry.space_group_name_H-M   'P 1'
#
loop_
_entity.id
_entity.type
_entity.pdbx_description
1 polymer ?
#
loop_
_entity_poly.entity_id
_entity_poly.type
_entity_poly.pdbx_seq_one_letter_code
_entity_poly.pdbx_strand_id
1 'polypeptide(L)'
;MDFLLLILLLMIGTFIVNQSLKEIGSKDHQEIIIDELLAMMLVAHFIPPEPKWAIAAFLIFRFFDIAKPYPIKKIDKMYKNAFGIMADDVVAAIYSIIIISALKYLLI
;
A
#
# COMPACT_ATOMS: atom_id res chain seq x y z
N MET A 1 11.14 0.64 11.94
CA MET A 1 9.98 -0.12 12.46
C MET A 1 10.27 -1.60 12.27
N ASP A 2 9.94 -2.43 13.27
CA ASP A 2 10.13 -3.87 13.18
C ASP A 2 9.22 -4.49 12.10
N PHE A 3 9.76 -5.42 11.31
CA PHE A 3 9.03 -6.01 10.16
C PHE A 3 7.89 -6.93 10.61
N LEU A 4 8.04 -7.63 11.74
CA LEU A 4 6.97 -8.46 12.31
C LEU A 4 5.80 -7.58 12.76
N LEU A 5 6.08 -6.42 13.37
CA LEU A 5 5.05 -5.45 13.72
C LEU A 5 4.28 -4.97 12.47
N LEU A 6 4.96 -4.72 11.35
CA LEU A 6 4.30 -4.30 10.11
C LEU A 6 3.38 -5.40 9.56
N ILE A 7 3.82 -6.66 9.54
CA ILE A 7 2.97 -7.79 9.12
C ILE A 7 1.74 -7.89 10.03
N LEU A 8 1.94 -7.77 11.34
CA LEU A 8 0.84 -7.79 12.31
C LEU A 8 -0.15 -6.66 12.05
N LEU A 9 0.33 -5.44 11.80
CA LEU A 9 -0.51 -4.30 11.45
C LEU A 9 -1.27 -4.50 10.14
N LEU A 10 -0.68 -5.11 9.12
CA LEU A 10 -1.38 -5.48 7.88
C LEU A 10 -2.50 -6.51 8.13
N MET A 11 -2.25 -7.50 9.00
CA MET A 11 -3.27 -8.49 9.39
C MET A 11 -4.42 -7.84 10.17
N ILE A 12 -4.09 -7.00 11.16
CA ILE A 12 -5.09 -6.27 11.95
C ILE A 12 -5.84 -5.27 11.07
N GLY A 13 -5.14 -4.55 10.20
CA GLY A 13 -5.71 -3.62 9.24
C GLY A 13 -6.73 -4.31 8.34
N THR A 14 -6.41 -5.49 7.80
CA THR A 14 -7.35 -6.29 7.00
C THR A 14 -8.63 -6.61 7.79
N PHE A 15 -8.49 -6.96 9.07
CA PHE A 15 -9.66 -7.21 9.93
C PHE A 15 -10.49 -5.94 10.16
N ILE A 16 -9.84 -4.80 10.42
CA ILE A 16 -10.51 -3.51 10.60
C ILE A 16 -11.25 -3.11 9.33
N VAL A 17 -10.59 -3.15 8.17
CA VAL A 17 -11.20 -2.88 6.85
C VAL A 17 -12.42 -3.76 6.64
N ASN A 18 -12.33 -5.06 6.96
CA ASN A 18 -13.47 -5.98 6.82
C ASN A 18 -14.66 -5.63 7.72
N GLN A 19 -14.41 -5.09 8.91
CA GLN A 19 -15.47 -4.62 9.80
C GLN A 19 -16.05 -3.30 9.27
N SER A 20 -15.20 -2.35 8.87
CA SER A 20 -15.63 -1.07 8.29
C SER A 20 -16.48 -1.25 7.03
N LEU A 21 -16.14 -2.20 6.14
CA LEU A 21 -16.94 -2.50 4.95
C LEU A 21 -18.35 -3.00 5.28
N LYS A 22 -18.54 -3.70 6.40
CA LYS A 22 -19.87 -4.15 6.84
C LYS A 22 -20.72 -3.00 7.38
N GLU A 23 -20.09 -2.00 7.98
CA GLU A 23 -20.76 -0.85 8.59
C GLU A 23 -21.08 0.24 7.57
N ILE A 24 -20.14 0.52 6.65
CA ILE A 24 -20.28 1.55 5.59
C ILE A 24 -21.21 1.06 4.46
N GLY A 25 -21.35 -0.26 4.29
CA GLY A 25 -22.10 -0.85 3.18
C GLY A 25 -21.38 -0.67 1.84
N SER A 26 -22.10 -0.70 0.72
CA SER A 26 -21.49 -0.52 -0.62
C SER A 26 -21.19 0.95 -0.97
N LYS A 27 -21.16 1.85 0.01
CA LYS A 27 -20.77 3.26 -0.20
C LYS A 27 -19.26 3.37 -0.26
N ASP A 28 -18.79 4.36 -1.00
CA ASP A 28 -17.42 4.52 -1.51
C ASP A 28 -16.31 4.02 -0.58
N HIS A 29 -15.43 3.18 -1.13
CA HIS A 29 -14.26 2.63 -0.44
C HIS A 29 -13.21 3.71 -0.10
N GLN A 30 -13.35 4.92 -0.65
CA GLN A 30 -12.39 6.03 -0.50
C GLN A 30 -12.23 6.54 0.94
N GLU A 31 -13.16 6.21 1.84
CA GLU A 31 -13.05 6.56 3.26
C GLU A 31 -12.10 5.63 4.04
N ILE A 32 -11.75 4.48 3.46
CA ILE A 32 -10.80 3.53 4.04
C ILE A 32 -9.41 3.95 3.56
N ILE A 33 -8.59 4.45 4.49
CA ILE A 33 -7.23 4.97 4.22
C ILE A 33 -6.15 4.09 4.90
N ILE A 34 -6.57 3.13 5.73
CA ILE A 34 -5.66 2.32 6.54
C ILE A 34 -4.81 1.36 5.68
N ASP A 35 -5.35 0.89 4.57
CA ASP A 35 -4.65 0.20 3.49
C ASP A 35 -3.51 1.05 2.92
N GLU A 36 -3.80 2.27 2.46
CA GLU A 36 -2.80 3.18 1.87
C GLU A 36 -1.71 3.53 2.90
N LEU A 37 -2.12 3.79 4.14
CA LEU A 37 -1.21 4.12 5.24
C LEU A 37 -0.24 2.97 5.53
N LEU A 38 -0.75 1.74 5.68
CA LEU A 38 0.07 0.57 6.00
C LEU A 38 0.98 0.19 4.82
N ALA A 39 0.51 0.34 3.59
CA ALA A 39 1.31 0.17 2.38
C ALA A 39 2.43 1.22 2.30
N MET A 40 2.17 2.48 2.62
CA MET A 40 3.20 3.51 2.70
C MET A 40 4.20 3.28 3.84
N MET A 41 3.75 2.74 4.98
CA MET A 41 4.66 2.30 6.06
C MET A 41 5.58 1.16 5.61
N LEU A 42 5.10 0.26 4.76
CA LEU A 42 5.92 -0.77 4.12
C LEU A 42 6.96 -0.15 3.18
N VAL A 43 6.59 0.78 2.30
CA VAL A 43 7.55 1.47 1.41
C VAL A 43 8.60 2.25 2.23
N ALA A 44 8.16 2.96 3.28
CA ALA A 44 9.03 3.76 4.13
C ALA A 44 10.13 2.94 4.85
N HIS A 45 9.95 1.63 5.00
CA HIS A 45 10.98 0.76 5.56
C HIS A 45 12.23 0.65 4.67
N PHE A 46 12.11 0.90 3.36
CA PHE A 46 13.19 0.69 2.38
C PHE A 46 13.91 1.96 1.95
N ILE A 47 13.41 3.12 2.39
CA ILE A 47 13.93 4.42 2.00
C ILE A 47 14.92 4.98 3.03
N PRO A 48 15.91 5.77 2.59
CA PRO A 48 16.75 6.55 3.48
C PRO A 48 15.94 7.64 4.23
N PRO A 49 16.40 8.10 5.41
CA PRO A 49 15.63 8.98 6.30
C PRO A 49 15.53 10.45 5.84
N GLU A 50 15.95 10.79 4.62
CA GLU A 50 15.88 12.14 4.07
C GLU A 50 14.51 12.44 3.44
N PRO A 51 13.96 13.66 3.62
CA PRO A 51 12.64 14.03 3.11
C PRO A 51 12.44 13.82 1.59
N LYS A 52 13.51 13.98 0.80
CA LYS A 52 13.46 13.76 -0.66
C LYS A 52 13.01 12.34 -1.02
N TRP A 53 13.44 11.34 -0.24
CA TRP A 53 13.09 9.94 -0.50
C TRP A 53 11.65 9.63 -0.07
N ALA A 54 11.17 10.26 1.00
CA ALA A 54 9.78 10.16 1.41
C ALA A 54 8.82 10.74 0.36
N ILE A 55 9.14 11.92 -0.19
CA ILE A 55 8.36 12.54 -1.27
C ILE A 55 8.39 11.67 -2.53
N ALA A 56 9.57 11.19 -2.94
CA ALA A 56 9.70 10.33 -4.10
C ALA A 56 8.90 9.02 -3.94
N ALA A 57 9.02 8.36 -2.78
CA ALA A 57 8.28 7.15 -2.46
C ALA A 57 6.75 7.38 -2.50
N PHE A 58 6.28 8.47 -1.92
CA PHE A 58 4.86 8.84 -1.95
C PHE A 58 4.35 9.02 -3.39
N LEU A 59 5.08 9.76 -4.22
CA LEU A 59 4.69 10.00 -5.62
C LEU A 59 4.68 8.72 -6.45
N ILE A 60 5.68 7.86 -6.28
CA ILE A 60 5.78 6.57 -6.98
C ILE A 60 4.67 5.63 -6.54
N PHE A 61 4.40 5.54 -5.23
CA PHE A 61 3.30 4.76 -4.69
C PHE A 61 1.97 5.22 -5.24
N ARG A 62 1.67 6.52 -5.16
CA ARG A 62 0.44 7.09 -5.71
C ARG A 62 0.30 6.85 -7.20
N PHE A 63 1.39 6.89 -7.95
CA PHE A 63 1.34 6.53 -9.37
C PHE A 63 0.85 5.09 -9.56
N PHE A 64 1.36 4.11 -8.81
CA PHE A 64 0.96 2.71 -8.96
C PHE A 64 -0.44 2.41 -8.42
N ASP A 65 -0.81 3.01 -7.29
CA ASP A 65 -2.15 2.92 -6.71
C ASP A 65 -3.22 3.49 -7.66
N ILE A 66 -2.97 4.65 -8.29
CA ILE A 66 -3.91 5.24 -9.25
C ILE A 66 -3.93 4.46 -10.58
N ALA A 67 -2.75 4.12 -11.12
CA ALA A 67 -2.66 3.48 -12.44
C ALA A 67 -3.15 2.02 -12.43
N LYS A 68 -3.04 1.33 -11.29
CA LYS A 68 -3.33 -0.09 -11.09
C LYS A 68 -2.81 -0.98 -12.23
N PRO A 69 -1.51 -0.99 -12.56
CA PRO A 69 -0.95 -1.90 -13.55
C PRO A 69 -1.19 -3.37 -13.16
N TYR A 70 -1.09 -4.28 -14.12
CA TYR A 70 -1.21 -5.71 -13.84
C TYR A 70 -0.17 -6.14 -12.77
N PRO A 71 -0.55 -6.89 -11.72
CA PRO A 71 -1.84 -7.54 -11.48
C PRO A 71 -2.79 -6.78 -10.54
N ILE A 72 -2.48 -5.55 -10.12
CA ILE A 72 -3.28 -4.75 -9.15
C ILE A 72 -4.74 -4.69 -9.61
N LYS A 73 -4.99 -4.28 -10.86
CA LYS A 73 -6.34 -4.21 -11.43
C LYS A 73 -7.02 -5.57 -11.57
N LYS A 74 -6.27 -6.68 -11.65
CA LYS A 74 -6.85 -8.03 -11.67
C LYS A 74 -7.28 -8.45 -10.26
N ILE A 75 -6.47 -8.17 -9.24
CA ILE A 75 -6.77 -8.42 -7.83
C ILE A 75 -8.02 -7.65 -7.41
N ASP A 76 -8.05 -6.34 -7.67
CA ASP A 76 -9.22 -5.49 -7.38
C ASP A 76 -10.50 -6.06 -8.02
N LYS A 77 -10.44 -6.57 -9.25
CA LYS A 77 -11.61 -7.14 -9.93
C LYS A 77 -12.04 -8.50 -9.38
N MET A 78 -11.09 -9.34 -8.96
CA MET A 78 -11.39 -10.69 -8.46
C MET A 78 -11.88 -10.68 -7.01
N TYR A 79 -11.38 -9.76 -6.19
CA TYR A 79 -11.67 -9.70 -4.76
C TYR A 79 -12.29 -8.36 -4.40
N LYS A 80 -13.62 -8.33 -4.24
CA LYS A 80 -14.38 -7.14 -3.80
C LYS A 80 -14.64 -7.14 -2.29
N ASN A 81 -13.60 -7.46 -1.52
CA ASN A 81 -13.63 -7.56 -0.06
C ASN A 81 -12.36 -6.92 0.54
N ALA A 82 -12.24 -6.91 1.86
CA ALA A 82 -11.10 -6.33 2.56
C ALA A 82 -9.74 -6.88 2.09
N PHE A 83 -9.68 -8.17 1.72
CA PHE A 83 -8.44 -8.76 1.21
C PHE A 83 -8.03 -8.11 -0.12
N GLY A 84 -8.98 -7.86 -1.03
CA GLY A 84 -8.70 -7.21 -2.31
C GLY A 84 -8.16 -5.78 -2.14
N ILE A 85 -8.76 -5.03 -1.21
CA ILE A 85 -8.38 -3.64 -0.85
C ILE A 85 -7.00 -3.59 -0.17
N MET A 86 -6.67 -4.55 0.67
CA MET A 86 -5.33 -4.57 1.26
C MET A 86 -4.28 -5.05 0.26
N ALA A 87 -4.63 -6.02 -0.59
CA ALA A 87 -3.69 -6.64 -1.51
C ALA A 87 -3.33 -5.75 -2.70
N ASP A 88 -4.25 -4.94 -3.21
CA ASP A 88 -3.97 -4.05 -4.35
C ASP A 88 -2.93 -2.98 -3.96
N ASP A 89 -3.07 -2.39 -2.77
CA ASP A 89 -2.12 -1.44 -2.18
C ASP A 89 -0.78 -2.06 -1.78
N VAL A 90 -0.77 -3.28 -1.22
CA VAL A 90 0.48 -4.00 -0.94
C VAL A 90 1.26 -4.26 -2.23
N VAL A 91 0.57 -4.61 -3.33
CA VAL A 91 1.24 -4.80 -4.63
C VAL A 91 1.75 -3.46 -5.19
N ALA A 92 1.01 -2.36 -5.04
CA ALA A 92 1.48 -1.02 -5.38
C ALA A 92 2.73 -0.63 -4.56
N ALA A 93 2.77 -0.96 -3.27
CA ALA A 93 3.92 -0.76 -2.40
C ALA A 93 5.13 -1.60 -2.86
N ILE A 94 4.95 -2.85 -3.26
CA ILE A 94 6.03 -3.69 -3.79
C ILE A 94 6.65 -3.06 -5.05
N TYR A 95 5.83 -2.57 -5.97
CA TYR A 95 6.33 -1.86 -7.16
C TYR A 95 7.11 -0.60 -6.78
N SER A 96 6.61 0.15 -5.81
CA SER A 96 7.26 1.34 -5.30
C SER A 96 8.62 1.02 -4.66
N ILE A 97 8.70 -0.05 -3.88
CA ILE A 97 9.93 -0.52 -3.24
C ILE A 97 10.98 -0.89 -4.30
N ILE A 98 10.58 -1.60 -5.36
CA ILE A 98 11.50 -1.99 -6.43
C ILE A 98 12.09 -0.74 -7.10
N ILE A 99 11.24 0.22 -7.49
CA ILE A 99 11.68 1.44 -8.17
C ILE A 99 12.52 2.32 -7.24
N ILE A 100 12.08 2.56 -6.01
CA ILE A 100 12.82 3.43 -5.08
C ILE A 100 14.15 2.81 -4.66
N SER A 101 14.22 1.49 -4.53
CA SER A 101 15.47 0.79 -4.22
C SER A 101 16.45 0.86 -5.40
N ALA A 102 15.96 0.74 -6.63
CA ALA A 102 16.78 0.94 -7.83
C ALA A 102 17.32 2.38 -7.92
N LEU A 103 16.47 3.39 -7.68
CA LEU A 103 16.88 4.79 -7.64
C LEU A 103 17.91 5.05 -6.54
N LYS A 104 17.71 4.48 -5.36
CA LYS A 104 18.65 4.57 -4.23
C LYS A 104 20.03 4.03 -4.63
N TYR A 105 20.07 2.85 -5.22
CA TYR A 105 21.32 2.22 -5.66
C TYR A 105 22.05 3.01 -6.76
N LEU A 106 21.32 3.75 -7.61
CA LEU A 106 21.92 4.55 -8.68
C LEU A 106 22.42 5.92 -8.20
N LEU A 107 21.84 6.48 -7.14
CA LEU A 107 22.11 7.84 -6.68
C LEU A 107 23.02 7.91 -5.45
N ILE A 108 23.22 6.79 -4.75
CA ILE A 108 23.99 6.67 -3.50
C ILE A 108 24.89 5.44 -3.62
#